data_AF-A0A348DKS3-F1
#
_entry.id   AF-A0A348DKS3-F1
#
_cell.length_a   1.000
_cell.length_b   1.000
_cell.length_c   1.000
_cell.angle_alpha   90.00
_cell.angle_beta   90.00
_cell.angle_gamma   90.00
#
_symmetry.space_group_name_H-M   'P 1'
#
loop_
_entity.id
_entity.type
_entity.pdbx_description
1 polymer ?
#
loop_
_entity_poly.entity_id
_entity_poly.type
_entity_poly.pdbx_seq_one_letter_code
_entity_poly.pdbx_strand_id
1 'polypeptide(L)' 'MNILCVAILPDLQLTALIATEEYSDNDTWIEWKLLTDLPVANLAEATEKLEWYSHRWKIETFHKVMKSGCQAERS' A
#
# COMPACT_ATOMS: atom_id res chain seq x y z
N MET A 1 10.92 10.22 2.29
CA MET A 1 10.46 8.83 2.17
C MET A 1 11.68 7.97 1.83
N ASN A 2 12.24 7.25 2.79
CA ASN A 2 13.31 6.30 2.51
C ASN A 2 12.71 5.01 1.97
N ILE A 3 13.13 4.59 0.78
CA ILE A 3 12.75 3.32 0.17
C ILE A 3 13.96 2.38 0.25
N LEU A 4 13.89 1.42 1.16
CA LEU A 4 14.84 0.30 1.23
C LEU A 4 14.23 -0.87 0.46
N CYS A 5 14.97 -1.41 -0.51
CA CYS A 5 14.49 -2.46 -1.40
C CYS A 5 15.37 -3.72 -1.31
N VAL A 6 14.71 -4.87 -1.45
CA VAL A 6 15.20 -6.25 -1.57
C VAL A 6 15.44 -7.01 -0.25
N ALA A 7 14.48 -7.87 0.10
CA ALA A 7 14.69 -9.06 0.94
C ALA A 7 14.41 -10.30 0.06
N ILE A 8 15.37 -11.21 -0.03
CA ILE A 8 15.24 -12.46 -0.79
C ILE A 8 14.78 -13.56 0.18
N LEU A 9 13.60 -14.13 -0.06
CA LEU A 9 13.14 -15.36 0.62
C LEU A 9 13.64 -16.58 -0.19
N PRO A 10 14.13 -17.65 0.45
CA PRO A 10 14.96 -18.67 -0.21
C PRO A 10 14.26 -19.44 -1.35
N ASP A 11 12.92 -19.57 -1.32
CA ASP A 11 12.16 -20.32 -2.32
C ASP A 11 11.23 -19.45 -3.20
N LEU A 12 11.20 -18.13 -2.98
CA LEU A 12 10.33 -17.21 -3.71
C LEU A 12 10.96 -15.83 -3.84
N GLN A 13 11.25 -15.42 -5.08
CA GLN A 13 11.76 -14.08 -5.38
C GLN A 13 10.59 -13.10 -5.47
N LEU A 14 10.59 -12.10 -4.60
CA LEU A 14 9.64 -11.00 -4.58
C LEU A 14 10.36 -9.68 -4.35
N THR A 15 9.72 -8.60 -4.79
CA THR A 15 10.13 -7.23 -4.48
C THR A 15 9.43 -6.79 -3.20
N ALA A 16 10.20 -6.27 -2.24
CA ALA A 16 9.68 -5.65 -1.03
C ALA A 16 9.90 -4.14 -1.09
N LEU A 17 8.83 -3.36 -0.93
CA LEU A 17 8.86 -1.90 -0.81
C LEU A 17 8.57 -1.51 0.63
N ILE A 18 9.49 -0.79 1.26
CA ILE A 18 9.31 -0.22 2.59
C ILE A 18 9.22 1.29 2.44
N ALA A 19 8.12 1.89 2.89
CA ALA A 19 7.92 3.33 2.90
C ALA A 19 7.60 3.78 4.33
N THR A 20 8.45 4.65 4.86
CA THR A 20 8.29 5.23 6.20
C THR A 20 8.06 6.73 6.08
N GLU A 21 7.09 7.22 6.85
CA GLU A 21 6.84 8.64 7.04
C GLU A 21 8.02 9.30 7.76
N GLU A 22 8.46 10.48 7.28
CA GLU A 22 9.62 11.16 7.85
C GLU A 22 9.30 11.97 9.11
N TYR A 23 8.05 12.40 9.27
CA TYR A 23 7.62 13.24 10.37
C TYR A 23 6.13 13.02 10.65
N SER A 24 5.77 12.87 11.93
CA SER A 24 4.39 12.73 12.39
C SER A 24 4.10 13.69 13.54
N ASP A 25 2.99 14.44 13.48
CA ASP A 25 2.59 15.39 14.53
C ASP A 25 2.08 14.73 15.82
N ASN A 26 1.85 13.41 15.80
CA ASN A 26 1.13 12.68 16.85
C ASN A 26 1.94 11.53 17.47
N ASP A 27 3.27 11.57 17.37
CA ASP A 27 4.20 10.50 17.81
C ASP A 27 3.91 9.11 17.22
N THR A 28 3.11 9.02 16.15
CA THR A 28 2.84 7.79 15.42
C THR A 28 3.17 7.96 13.95
N TRP A 29 4.25 7.32 13.50
CA TRP A 29 4.64 7.31 12.10
C TRP A 29 3.95 6.18 11.34
N ILE A 30 3.59 6.43 10.09
CA ILE A 30 3.12 5.39 9.18
C ILE A 30 4.33 4.64 8.59
N GLU A 31 4.26 3.30 8.61
CA GLU A 31 5.16 2.42 7.88
C GLU A 31 4.35 1.48 6.98
N TRP A 32 4.61 1.51 5.68
CA TRP A 32 4.08 0.55 4.73
C TRP A 32 5.15 -0.44 4.30
N LYS A 33 4.82 -1.73 4.39
CA LYS A 33 5.62 -2.85 3.86
C LYS A 33 4.80 -3.57 2.81
N LEU A 34 5.13 -3.36 1.54
CA LEU A 34 4.43 -3.94 0.41
C LEU A 34 5.27 -5.03 -0.24
N LEU A 35 4.64 -6.15 -0.55
CA LEU A 35 5.25 -7.23 -1.33
C LEU A 35 4.59 -7.25 -2.71
N THR A 36 5.41 -7.37 -3.75
CA THR A 36 4.94 -7.47 -5.13
C THR A 36 5.86 -8.37 -5.94
N ASP A 37 5.28 -9.07 -6.92
CA ASP A 37 5.98 -9.81 -7.97
C ASP A 37 6.46 -8.88 -9.11
N LEU A 38 6.06 -7.61 -9.09
CA LEU A 38 6.48 -6.64 -10.09
C LEU A 38 7.94 -6.20 -9.85
N PRO A 39 8.73 -6.04 -10.93
CA PRO A 39 10.08 -5.51 -10.83
C PRO A 39 10.04 -4.04 -10.43
N VAL A 40 11.02 -3.62 -9.63
CA VAL A 40 11.25 -2.23 -9.26
C VAL A 40 12.75 -1.96 -9.32
N ALA A 41 13.19 -1.21 -10.33
CA ALA A 41 14.59 -0.93 -10.59
C ALA A 41 15.06 0.42 -10.03
N ASN A 42 14.13 1.34 -9.74
CA ASN A 42 14.46 2.70 -9.31
C ASN A 42 13.37 3.30 -8.42
N LEU A 43 13.66 4.48 -7.86
CA LEU A 43 12.76 5.20 -6.95
C LEU A 43 11.44 5.61 -7.61
N ALA A 44 11.45 5.99 -8.89
CA ALA A 44 10.25 6.40 -9.60
C ALA A 44 9.28 5.23 -9.75
N GLU A 45 9.79 4.05 -10.11
CA GLU A 45 9.01 2.82 -10.14
C GLU A 45 8.50 2.45 -8.74
N ALA A 46 9.31 2.54 -7.69
CA ALA A 46 8.85 2.28 -6.32
C ALA A 46 7.71 3.22 -5.91
N THR A 47 7.82 4.50 -6.26
CA THR A 47 6.82 5.54 -5.98
C THR A 47 5.51 5.25 -6.69
N GLU A 48 5.56 4.85 -7.97
CA GLU A 48 4.36 4.44 -8.72
C GLU A 48 3.59 3.31 -8.02
N LYS A 49 4.29 2.29 -7.49
CA LYS A 49 3.62 1.17 -6.80
C LYS A 49 3.03 1.60 -5.46
N LEU A 50 3.69 2.52 -4.75
CA LEU A 50 3.13 3.15 -3.55
C LEU A 50 1.88 3.98 -3.89
N GLU A 51 1.89 4.72 -4.99
CA GLU A 51 0.73 5.46 -5.49
C GLU A 51 -0.43 4.52 -5.84
N TRP A 52 -0.17 3.39 -6.50
CA TRP A 52 -1.19 2.37 -6.76
C TRP A 52 -1.76 1.81 -5.46
N TYR A 53 -0.91 1.46 -4.49
CA TYR A 53 -1.38 0.97 -3.19
C TYR A 53 -2.13 2.04 -2.39
N SER A 54 -1.79 3.31 -2.55
CA SER A 54 -2.51 4.44 -1.95
C SER A 54 -3.98 4.49 -2.36
N HIS A 55 -4.36 3.83 -3.47
CA HIS A 55 -5.75 3.73 -3.91
C HIS A 55 -6.54 2.58 -3.27
N ARG A 56 -5.90 1.71 -2.47
CA ARG A 56 -6.57 0.55 -1.85
C ARG A 56 -7.84 0.93 -1.08
N TRP A 57 -7.85 2.08 -0.40
CA TRP A 57 -9.01 2.56 0.36
C TRP A 57 -10.28 2.81 -0.48
N LYS A 58 -10.16 2.97 -1.81
CA LYS A 58 -11.31 3.22 -2.69
C LYS A 58 -12.36 2.09 -2.60
N ILE A 59 -11.93 0.85 -2.34
CA ILE A 59 -12.86 -0.27 -2.15
C ILE A 59 -13.73 -0.11 -0.90
N GLU A 60 -13.20 0.52 0.15
CA GLU A 60 -13.95 0.79 1.38
C GLU A 60 -15.06 1.82 1.13
N THR A 61 -14.77 2.85 0.34
CA THR A 61 -15.77 3.82 -0.13
C THR A 61 -16.85 3.14 -0.97
N PHE A 62 -16.46 2.25 -1.90
CA PHE A 62 -17.42 1.46 -2.67
C PHE A 62 -18.33 0.62 -1.76
N HIS A 63 -17.76 -0.12 -0.80
CA HIS A 63 -18.53 -0.88 0.18
C HIS A 63 -19.45 0.01 1.02
N LYS A 64 -19.00 1.19 1.44
CA LYS A 64 -19.82 2.16 2.18
C LYS A 64 -21.04 2.58 1.36
N VAL A 65 -20.84 2.95 0.09
CA VAL A 65 -21.95 3.33 -0.81
C VAL A 65 -22.93 2.18 -0.98
N MET A 66 -22.44 0.96 -1.21
CA MET A 66 -23.28 -0.23 -1.36
C MET A 66 -24.13 -0.51 -0.09
N LYS A 67 -23.51 -0.41 1.08
CA LYS A 67 -24.18 -0.74 2.36
C LYS A 67 -25.14 0.35 2.82
N SER A 68 -24.69 1.60 2.91
CA SER A 68 -25.51 2.68 3.48
C SER A 68 -26.30 3.48 2.44
N GLY A 69 -25.78 3.59 1.21
CA GLY A 69 -26.46 4.30 0.12
C GLY A 69 -27.47 3.41 -0.59
N CYS A 70 -27.01 2.28 -1.15
CA CYS A 70 -27.86 1.33 -1.87
C CYS A 70 -28.62 0.38 -0.95
N GLN A 71 -28.35 0.39 0.36
CA GLN A 71 -29.03 -0.44 1.36
C GLN A 71 -28.99 -1.94 1.04
N ALA A 72 -27.87 -2.41 0.49
CA ALA A 72 -27.73 -3.79 0.01
C ALA A 72 -27.94 -4.87 1.10
N GLU A 73 -27.89 -4.50 2.38
CA GLU A 73 -28.04 -5.39 3.53
C GLU A 73 -29.43 -5.31 4.19
N ARG A 74 -30.39 -4.55 3.63
CA ARG A 74 -31.73 -4.38 4.22
C ARG A 74 -32.62 -5.57 3.87
N SER A 75 -33.18 -6.24 4.89
CA SER A 75 -34.13 -7.36 4.78
C SER A 75 -35.57 -6.87 4.62
#